data_AF-A0A5D4HGL8-F1
#
_entry.id   AF-A0A5D4HGL8-F1
#
_cell.length_a   1.000
_cell.length_b   1.000
_cell.length_c   1.000
_cell.angle_alpha   90.00
_cell.angle_beta   90.00
_cell.angle_gamma   90.00
#
_symmetry.space_group_name_H-M   'P 1'
#
loop_
_entity.id
_entity.type
_entity.pdbx_description
1 polymer ?
#
loop_
_entity_poly.entity_id
_entity_poly.type
_entity_poly.pdbx_seq_one_letter_code
_entity_poly.pdbx_strand_id
1 'polypeptide(L)'
;MKRGLLTFLVLGSLSLVHGQVDAEYQKVAMERAEKIMAEVEPALAIATRNNVRDLVANQYIALNSIHAERDRQLEKEGANNERILTHADSVVAAQHDKYVTALQDLLTAEQVESIKNGMTYYTVPKTYNNYLLMLPFATEEEQAMIHENLIEAREHAMDGGSAKEKHAWFNKYKGRIANALASKGYNLKEEGERWAERRDLKSSATFITASSRIMQKFALSDEWQAEQVRNLLAFHYQKMDAIYAHKKKQTTEMDQASLGDAEKEKRAVKIWEESKSALDMQRDKLFKKLDPLLSDEQIELVKNEMTHNGFQKELTRFEELLPDLNEEEKVVIIEYLKEARENALNVQTNKERNQWFAKYRGRANNYLSKQGYDLRKATEDLEDRRKSMIP
;
A
#
# COMPACT_ATOMS: atom_id res chain seq x y z
N MET A 1 -51.22 84.41 24.54
CA MET A 1 -50.16 84.42 23.51
C MET A 1 -49.30 83.17 23.66
N LYS A 2 -48.94 82.58 22.50
CA LYS A 2 -47.94 81.53 22.24
C LYS A 2 -48.25 80.06 22.56
N ARG A 3 -48.57 79.37 21.46
CA ARG A 3 -48.41 77.94 21.14
C ARG A 3 -46.94 77.48 21.27
N GLY A 4 -46.73 76.21 21.55
CA GLY A 4 -45.47 75.47 21.31
C GLY A 4 -45.73 73.98 21.55
N LEU A 5 -46.12 73.19 20.53
CA LEU A 5 -45.33 72.48 19.52
C LEU A 5 -44.75 71.15 20.02
N LEU A 6 -45.30 70.08 19.43
CA LEU A 6 -44.92 68.67 19.50
C LEU A 6 -43.42 68.43 19.20
N THR A 7 -42.82 67.45 19.86
CA THR A 7 -41.73 66.66 19.26
C THR A 7 -41.84 65.21 19.74
N PHE A 8 -42.31 64.34 18.84
CA PHE A 8 -42.31 62.88 19.03
C PHE A 8 -40.90 62.38 18.67
N LEU A 9 -40.23 61.74 19.62
CA LEU A 9 -38.92 61.11 19.41
C LEU A 9 -39.16 59.62 19.09
N VAL A 10 -39.12 59.26 17.82
CA VAL A 10 -39.16 57.87 17.36
C VAL A 10 -37.74 57.31 17.45
N LEU A 11 -37.47 56.54 18.50
CA LEU A 11 -36.30 55.66 18.58
C LEU A 11 -36.59 54.40 17.75
N GLY A 12 -36.17 54.40 16.49
CA GLY A 12 -36.10 53.19 15.68
C GLY A 12 -34.87 52.37 16.07
N SER A 13 -35.08 51.27 16.78
CA SER A 13 -34.06 50.25 16.99
C SER A 13 -33.85 49.45 15.70
N LEU A 14 -32.73 49.71 15.00
CA LEU A 14 -32.23 48.81 13.97
C LEU A 14 -31.88 47.46 14.63
N SER A 15 -32.68 46.44 14.35
CA SER A 15 -32.31 45.06 14.66
C SER A 15 -31.31 44.60 13.60
N LEU A 16 -30.10 44.25 14.04
CA LEU A 16 -29.13 43.48 13.25
C LEU A 16 -29.76 42.16 12.83
N VAL A 17 -30.12 42.03 11.56
CA VAL A 17 -30.51 40.76 10.94
C VAL A 17 -29.26 39.89 10.88
N HIS A 18 -29.02 39.11 11.93
CA HIS A 18 -28.22 37.90 11.82
C HIS A 18 -29.00 36.97 10.88
N GLY A 19 -28.44 36.70 9.70
CA GLY A 19 -29.05 35.77 8.75
C GLY A 19 -29.27 34.43 9.45
N GLN A 20 -30.53 34.13 9.76
CA GLN A 20 -30.93 32.86 10.33
C GLN A 20 -30.51 31.79 9.33
N VAL A 21 -29.62 30.88 9.73
CA VAL A 21 -29.28 29.72 8.91
C VAL A 21 -30.56 28.97 8.62
N ASP A 22 -30.80 28.68 7.34
CA ASP A 22 -32.00 27.99 6.89
C ASP A 22 -32.18 26.69 7.70
N ALA A 23 -33.37 26.52 8.28
CA ALA A 23 -33.74 25.34 9.06
C ALA A 23 -33.55 24.05 8.24
N GLU A 24 -33.69 24.14 6.91
CA GLU A 24 -33.40 23.04 6.00
C GLU A 24 -31.93 22.62 6.04
N TYR A 25 -31.00 23.58 6.01
CA TYR A 25 -29.56 23.27 6.05
C TYR A 25 -29.12 22.70 7.40
N GLN A 26 -29.73 23.14 8.52
CA GLN A 26 -29.45 22.58 9.84
C GLN A 26 -29.73 21.07 9.89
N LYS A 27 -30.85 20.64 9.28
CA LYS A 27 -31.19 19.23 9.16
C LYS A 27 -30.15 18.47 8.33
N VAL A 28 -29.74 19.01 7.18
CA VAL A 28 -28.70 18.41 6.33
C VAL A 28 -27.36 18.29 7.06
N ALA A 29 -26.97 19.31 7.84
CA ALA A 29 -25.75 19.29 8.62
C ALA A 29 -25.78 18.22 9.73
N MET A 30 -26.93 18.07 10.40
CA MET A 30 -27.14 17.01 11.40
C MET A 30 -27.05 15.62 10.78
N GLU A 31 -27.72 15.37 9.64
CA GLU A 31 -27.66 14.09 8.94
C GLU A 31 -26.24 13.74 8.47
N ARG A 32 -25.44 14.73 8.08
CA ARG A 32 -24.01 14.53 7.74
C ARG A 32 -23.20 14.18 8.98
N ALA A 33 -23.42 14.88 10.08
CA ALA A 33 -22.74 14.61 11.35
C ALA A 33 -23.06 13.20 11.85
N GLU A 34 -24.33 12.77 11.80
CA GLU A 34 -24.75 11.41 12.16
C GLU A 34 -24.06 10.34 11.33
N LYS A 35 -23.93 10.54 10.02
CA LYS A 35 -23.20 9.60 9.14
C LYS A 35 -21.72 9.47 9.50
N ILE A 36 -21.06 10.59 9.81
CA ILE A 36 -19.66 10.59 10.25
C ILE A 36 -19.55 9.89 11.60
N MET A 37 -20.46 10.20 12.52
CA MET A 37 -20.48 9.61 13.85
C MET A 37 -20.71 8.11 13.80
N ALA A 38 -21.57 7.59 12.92
CA ALA A 38 -21.83 6.15 12.82
C ALA A 38 -20.56 5.29 12.66
N GLU A 39 -19.53 5.81 12.01
CA GLU A 39 -18.25 5.12 11.81
C GLU A 39 -17.26 5.29 12.98
N VAL A 40 -17.33 6.40 13.72
CA VAL A 40 -16.40 6.74 14.82
C VAL A 40 -16.98 6.37 16.19
N GLU A 41 -18.29 6.37 16.32
CA GLU A 41 -19.07 6.18 17.55
C GLU A 41 -18.71 4.90 18.34
N PRO A 42 -18.43 3.74 17.73
CA PRO A 42 -18.03 2.55 18.46
C PRO A 42 -16.78 2.75 19.33
N ALA A 43 -15.88 3.64 18.91
CA ALA A 43 -14.65 3.98 19.63
C ALA A 43 -14.83 5.16 20.61
N LEU A 44 -16.00 5.81 20.65
CA LEU A 44 -16.28 6.97 21.50
C LEU A 44 -17.03 6.59 22.78
N ALA A 45 -16.65 7.26 23.87
CA ALA A 45 -17.39 7.19 25.13
C ALA A 45 -18.84 7.68 24.94
N ILE A 46 -19.81 6.94 25.47
CA ILE A 46 -21.24 7.23 25.27
C ILE A 46 -21.60 8.68 25.61
N ALA A 47 -21.02 9.21 26.70
CA ALA A 47 -21.28 10.56 27.19
C ALA A 47 -20.80 11.67 26.24
N THR A 48 -19.85 11.41 25.34
CA THR A 48 -19.29 12.44 24.45
C THR A 48 -19.94 12.46 23.06
N ARG A 49 -20.66 11.39 22.67
CA ARG A 49 -21.19 11.20 21.32
C ARG A 49 -22.08 12.35 20.83
N ASN A 50 -23.04 12.78 21.64
CA ASN A 50 -23.93 13.89 21.28
C ASN A 50 -23.15 15.21 21.12
N ASN A 51 -22.21 15.49 22.03
CA ASN A 51 -21.41 16.71 21.96
C ASN A 51 -20.55 16.74 20.67
N VAL A 52 -19.95 15.60 20.31
CA VAL A 52 -19.13 15.50 19.08
C VAL A 52 -20.01 15.62 17.84
N ARG A 53 -21.16 14.92 17.78
CA ARG A 53 -22.12 15.04 16.68
C ARG A 53 -22.54 16.51 16.48
N ASP A 54 -22.94 17.17 17.56
CA ASP A 54 -23.42 18.55 17.51
C ASP A 54 -22.28 19.51 17.12
N LEU A 55 -21.05 19.25 17.58
CA LEU A 55 -19.87 20.02 17.16
C LEU A 55 -19.59 19.89 15.66
N VAL A 56 -19.66 18.67 15.10
CA VAL A 56 -19.51 18.42 13.66
C VAL A 56 -20.62 19.11 12.86
N ALA A 57 -21.88 19.00 13.29
CA ALA A 57 -23.01 19.65 12.64
C ALA A 57 -22.86 21.19 12.65
N ASN A 58 -22.47 21.75 13.79
CA ASN A 58 -22.24 23.18 13.96
C ASN A 58 -21.09 23.69 13.08
N GLN A 59 -20.05 22.87 12.84
CA GLN A 59 -18.97 23.24 11.92
C GLN A 59 -19.49 23.38 10.48
N TYR A 60 -20.31 22.44 9.99
CA TYR A 60 -20.93 22.56 8.67
C TYR A 60 -21.81 23.82 8.57
N ILE A 61 -22.60 24.11 9.62
CA ILE A 61 -23.45 25.29 9.69
C ILE A 61 -22.61 26.57 9.62
N ALA A 62 -21.54 26.66 10.42
CA ALA A 62 -20.65 27.82 10.45
C ALA A 62 -19.98 28.08 9.09
N LEU A 63 -19.39 27.04 8.48
CA LEU A 63 -18.77 27.15 7.15
C LEU A 63 -19.77 27.59 6.08
N ASN A 64 -21.00 27.05 6.11
CA ASN A 64 -22.05 27.44 5.18
C ASN A 64 -22.43 28.91 5.33
N SER A 65 -22.54 29.42 6.56
CA SER A 65 -22.81 30.84 6.81
C SER A 65 -21.68 31.75 6.31
N ILE A 66 -20.42 31.38 6.54
CA ILE A 66 -19.25 32.14 6.09
C ILE A 66 -19.23 32.22 4.56
N HIS A 67 -19.43 31.09 3.88
CA HIS A 67 -19.47 31.02 2.42
C HIS A 67 -20.65 31.77 1.81
N ALA A 68 -21.85 31.65 2.40
CA ALA A 68 -23.03 32.37 1.92
C ALA A 68 -22.86 33.89 2.02
N GLU A 69 -22.22 34.40 3.08
CA GLU A 69 -21.93 35.83 3.21
C GLU A 69 -20.87 36.29 2.21
N ARG A 70 -19.79 35.51 2.03
CA ARG A 70 -18.78 35.77 0.97
C ARG A 70 -19.45 35.87 -0.40
N ASP A 71 -20.26 34.90 -0.76
CA ASP A 71 -20.88 34.82 -2.10
C ASP A 71 -21.84 36.02 -2.30
N ARG A 72 -22.63 36.37 -1.28
CA ARG A 72 -23.48 37.57 -1.29
C ARG A 72 -22.69 38.86 -1.48
N GLN A 73 -21.51 38.99 -0.88
CA GLN A 73 -20.66 40.16 -1.04
C GLN A 73 -20.03 40.21 -2.44
N LEU A 74 -19.59 39.06 -2.97
CA LEU A 74 -19.05 38.94 -4.33
C LEU A 74 -20.09 39.25 -5.42
N GLU A 75 -21.36 38.90 -5.20
CA GLU A 75 -22.45 39.28 -6.10
C GLU A 75 -22.64 40.80 -6.18
N LYS A 76 -22.36 41.53 -5.09
CA LYS A 76 -22.51 43.00 -5.02
C LYS A 76 -21.28 43.75 -5.51
N GLU A 77 -20.09 43.29 -5.14
CA GLU A 77 -18.82 44.02 -5.36
C GLU A 77 -17.95 43.43 -6.48
N GLY A 78 -18.34 42.29 -7.06
CA GLY A 78 -17.65 41.60 -8.16
C GLY A 78 -16.94 40.31 -7.74
N ALA A 79 -17.01 39.29 -8.62
CA ALA A 79 -16.61 37.91 -8.33
C ALA A 79 -15.13 37.69 -7.96
N ASN A 80 -14.24 38.63 -8.27
CA ASN A 80 -12.79 38.53 -8.02
C ASN A 80 -12.29 39.58 -7.03
N ASN A 81 -13.16 40.07 -6.14
CA ASN A 81 -12.76 41.04 -5.13
C ASN A 81 -11.88 40.38 -4.06
N GLU A 82 -10.57 40.56 -4.18
CA GLU A 82 -9.54 39.95 -3.33
C GLU A 82 -9.73 40.26 -1.84
N ARG A 83 -10.25 41.45 -1.50
CA ARG A 83 -10.52 41.83 -0.11
C ARG A 83 -11.61 40.95 0.51
N ILE A 84 -12.68 40.66 -0.24
CA ILE A 84 -13.78 39.80 0.23
C ILE A 84 -13.28 38.36 0.39
N LEU A 85 -12.53 37.85 -0.60
CA LEU A 85 -11.96 36.49 -0.55
C LEU A 85 -11.01 36.33 0.64
N THR A 86 -10.05 37.25 0.81
CA THR A 86 -9.09 37.23 1.91
C THR A 86 -9.77 37.33 3.28
N HIS A 87 -10.82 38.15 3.38
CA HIS A 87 -11.59 38.25 4.63
C HIS A 87 -12.30 36.93 4.95
N ALA A 88 -13.00 36.34 3.98
CA ALA A 88 -13.67 35.06 4.18
C ALA A 88 -12.67 33.95 4.58
N ASP A 89 -11.52 33.87 3.92
CA ASP A 89 -10.45 32.93 4.23
C ASP A 89 -9.95 33.11 5.68
N SER A 90 -9.79 34.35 6.15
CA SER A 90 -9.39 34.62 7.54
C SER A 90 -10.43 34.17 8.57
N VAL A 91 -11.73 34.31 8.25
CA VAL A 91 -12.83 33.88 9.13
C VAL A 91 -12.93 32.36 9.14
N VAL A 92 -12.74 31.70 7.99
CA VAL A 92 -12.66 30.23 7.89
C VAL A 92 -11.50 29.70 8.74
N ALA A 93 -10.31 30.31 8.65
CA ALA A 93 -9.14 29.89 9.45
C ALA A 93 -9.41 30.01 10.95
N ALA A 94 -10.00 31.12 11.42
CA ALA A 94 -10.36 31.27 12.82
C ALA A 94 -11.41 30.25 13.28
N GLN A 95 -12.38 29.91 12.42
CA GLN A 95 -13.38 28.89 12.70
C GLN A 95 -12.78 27.48 12.72
N HIS A 96 -11.79 27.20 11.85
CA HIS A 96 -11.03 25.95 11.82
C HIS A 96 -10.33 25.71 13.16
N ASP A 97 -9.54 26.68 13.63
CA ASP A 97 -8.78 26.56 14.89
C ASP A 97 -9.72 26.30 16.07
N LYS A 98 -10.84 27.03 16.13
CA LYS A 98 -11.88 26.84 17.15
C LYS A 98 -12.46 25.43 17.12
N TYR A 99 -12.77 24.92 15.94
CA TYR A 99 -13.36 23.59 15.77
C TYR A 99 -12.38 22.48 16.16
N VAL A 100 -11.13 22.56 15.68
CA VAL A 100 -10.11 21.55 16.00
C VAL A 100 -9.79 21.55 17.49
N THR A 101 -9.67 22.71 18.13
CA THR A 101 -9.46 22.81 19.58
C THR A 101 -10.62 22.16 20.34
N ALA A 102 -11.87 22.47 19.97
CA ALA A 102 -13.05 21.89 20.62
C ALA A 102 -13.14 20.37 20.45
N LEU A 103 -12.68 19.82 19.32
CA LEU A 103 -12.55 18.37 19.16
C LEU A 103 -11.48 17.79 20.09
N GLN A 104 -10.30 18.42 20.17
CA GLN A 104 -9.18 17.97 20.99
C GLN A 104 -9.50 17.99 22.49
N ASP A 105 -10.38 18.88 22.94
CA ASP A 105 -10.88 18.92 24.32
C ASP A 105 -11.75 17.70 24.68
N LEU A 106 -12.34 17.03 23.68
CA LEU A 106 -13.30 15.93 23.86
C LEU A 106 -12.75 14.56 23.44
N LEU A 107 -11.72 14.53 22.60
CA LEU A 107 -11.29 13.36 21.83
C LEU A 107 -9.78 13.13 21.91
N THR A 108 -9.36 11.88 21.76
CA THR A 108 -7.95 11.56 21.52
C THR A 108 -7.51 12.03 20.13
N ALA A 109 -6.20 12.17 19.91
CA ALA A 109 -5.66 12.55 18.59
C ALA A 109 -6.18 11.62 17.46
N GLU A 110 -6.23 10.31 17.67
CA GLU A 110 -6.73 9.33 16.70
C GLU A 110 -8.23 9.50 16.39
N GLN A 111 -9.04 9.82 17.40
CA GLN A 111 -10.46 10.08 17.22
C GLN A 111 -10.70 11.40 16.47
N VAL A 112 -9.90 12.44 16.74
CA VAL A 112 -9.92 13.70 15.96
C VAL A 112 -9.61 13.42 14.49
N GLU A 113 -8.56 12.64 14.21
CA GLU A 113 -8.20 12.24 12.85
C GLU A 113 -9.34 11.47 12.14
N SER A 114 -10.01 10.57 12.86
CA SER A 114 -11.19 9.85 12.34
C SER A 114 -12.34 10.79 11.96
N ILE A 115 -12.64 11.80 12.79
CA ILE A 115 -13.65 12.83 12.47
C ILE A 115 -13.25 13.62 11.22
N LYS A 116 -11.99 14.08 11.14
CA LYS A 116 -11.48 14.81 9.96
C LYS A 116 -11.55 13.96 8.69
N ASN A 117 -11.25 12.67 8.79
CA ASN A 117 -11.37 11.72 7.68
C ASN A 117 -12.83 11.56 7.25
N GLY A 118 -13.77 11.41 8.18
CA GLY A 118 -15.21 11.35 7.88
C GLY A 118 -15.70 12.60 7.15
N MET A 119 -15.28 13.79 7.57
CA MET A 119 -15.63 15.05 6.90
C MET A 119 -15.07 15.19 5.47
N THR A 120 -14.09 14.35 5.11
CA THR A 120 -13.38 14.40 3.82
C THR A 120 -13.45 13.06 3.06
N TYR A 121 -14.51 12.28 3.32
CA TYR A 121 -14.82 11.03 2.61
C TYR A 121 -13.74 9.94 2.74
N TYR A 122 -12.95 10.01 3.81
CA TYR A 122 -11.80 9.15 4.06
C TYR A 122 -10.75 9.20 2.94
N THR A 123 -10.61 10.36 2.29
CA THR A 123 -9.73 10.49 1.13
C THR A 123 -8.26 10.26 1.50
N VAL A 124 -7.80 10.70 2.69
CA VAL A 124 -6.42 10.47 3.16
C VAL A 124 -6.09 8.97 3.25
N PRO A 125 -6.76 8.16 4.10
CA PRO A 125 -6.40 6.75 4.23
C PRO A 125 -6.59 5.97 2.93
N LYS A 126 -7.65 6.23 2.16
CA LYS A 126 -7.89 5.56 0.86
C LYS A 126 -6.78 5.88 -0.15
N THR A 127 -6.41 7.15 -0.27
CA THR A 127 -5.38 7.57 -1.23
C THR A 127 -4.00 7.10 -0.81
N TYR A 128 -3.69 7.17 0.48
CA TYR A 128 -2.41 6.70 1.02
C TYR A 128 -2.24 5.19 0.80
N ASN A 129 -3.25 4.37 1.11
CA ASN A 129 -3.23 2.93 0.86
C ASN A 129 -3.03 2.61 -0.63
N ASN A 130 -3.66 3.37 -1.53
CA ASN A 130 -3.43 3.23 -2.97
C ASN A 130 -1.97 3.51 -3.35
N TYR A 131 -1.33 4.53 -2.77
CA TYR A 131 0.10 4.78 -3.00
C TYR A 131 0.98 3.63 -2.47
N LEU A 132 0.67 3.06 -1.30
CA LEU A 132 1.41 1.92 -0.76
C LEU A 132 1.35 0.69 -1.67
N LEU A 133 0.18 0.41 -2.26
CA LEU A 133 0.00 -0.70 -3.19
C LEU A 133 0.61 -0.42 -4.57
N MET A 134 0.50 0.83 -5.04
CA MET A 134 1.05 1.24 -6.33
C MET A 134 2.58 1.26 -6.32
N LEU A 135 3.19 1.69 -5.21
CA LEU A 135 4.63 1.85 -5.02
C LEU A 135 5.15 0.98 -3.86
N PRO A 136 5.20 -0.36 -4.00
CA PRO A 136 5.49 -1.25 -2.87
C PRO A 136 6.88 -1.05 -2.24
N PHE A 137 7.82 -0.47 -3.00
CA PHE A 137 9.20 -0.21 -2.58
C PHE A 137 9.50 1.26 -2.31
N ALA A 138 8.47 2.11 -2.20
CA ALA A 138 8.67 3.47 -1.70
C ALA A 138 9.39 3.43 -0.34
N THR A 139 10.33 4.36 -0.16
CA THR A 139 11.07 4.51 1.10
C THR A 139 10.16 5.07 2.19
N GLU A 140 10.55 4.93 3.45
CA GLU A 140 9.80 5.49 4.57
C GLU A 140 9.66 7.02 4.45
N GLU A 141 10.72 7.71 4.01
CA GLU A 141 10.68 9.15 3.74
C GLU A 141 9.69 9.52 2.62
N GLU A 142 9.61 8.72 1.56
CA GLU A 142 8.65 8.93 0.48
C GLU A 142 7.22 8.69 0.94
N GLN A 143 7.01 7.65 1.73
CA GLN A 143 5.71 7.33 2.33
C GLN A 143 5.26 8.44 3.30
N ALA A 144 6.16 8.91 4.17
CA ALA A 144 5.91 10.04 5.07
C ALA A 144 5.53 11.30 4.28
N MET A 145 6.32 11.66 3.26
CA MET A 145 6.02 12.81 2.40
C MET A 145 4.63 12.70 1.74
N ILE A 146 4.26 11.52 1.23
CA ILE A 146 2.92 11.30 0.65
C ILE A 146 1.85 11.53 1.72
N HIS A 147 2.02 10.93 2.90
CA HIS A 147 1.04 11.01 3.97
C HIS A 147 0.86 12.43 4.51
N GLU A 148 1.96 13.14 4.77
CA GLU A 148 1.96 14.53 5.23
C GLU A 148 1.25 15.45 4.24
N ASN A 149 1.51 15.31 2.94
CA ASN A 149 0.81 16.09 1.92
C ASN A 149 -0.68 15.78 1.85
N LEU A 150 -1.09 14.53 2.09
CA LEU A 150 -2.51 14.17 2.14
C LEU A 150 -3.18 14.73 3.41
N ILE A 151 -2.48 14.74 4.55
CA ILE A 151 -2.95 15.36 5.79
C ILE A 151 -3.11 16.88 5.59
N GLU A 152 -2.11 17.57 5.03
CA GLU A 152 -2.18 19.01 4.75
C GLU A 152 -3.35 19.32 3.79
N ALA A 153 -3.56 18.49 2.76
CA ALA A 153 -4.71 18.61 1.86
C ALA A 153 -6.05 18.46 2.59
N ARG A 154 -6.12 17.58 3.59
CA ARG A 154 -7.33 17.32 4.37
C ARG A 154 -7.70 18.50 5.23
N GLU A 155 -6.73 19.18 5.85
CA GLU A 155 -6.99 20.38 6.65
C GLU A 155 -7.64 21.48 5.80
N HIS A 156 -7.22 21.65 4.55
CA HIS A 156 -7.92 22.56 3.62
C HIS A 156 -9.27 22.00 3.12
N ALA A 157 -9.35 20.71 2.87
CA ALA A 157 -10.56 20.09 2.33
C ALA A 157 -11.71 20.03 3.34
N MET A 158 -11.45 19.92 4.64
CA MET A 158 -12.51 19.89 5.66
C MET A 158 -13.29 21.21 5.72
N ASP A 159 -12.64 22.32 5.35
CA ASP A 159 -13.24 23.65 5.31
C ASP A 159 -13.94 23.98 3.98
N GLY A 160 -13.85 23.10 2.98
CA GLY A 160 -14.53 23.28 1.69
C GLY A 160 -16.06 23.18 1.81
N GLY A 161 -16.78 24.10 1.15
CA GLY A 161 -18.25 24.18 1.19
C GLY A 161 -18.97 23.11 0.38
N SER A 162 -18.29 22.53 -0.62
CA SER A 162 -18.84 21.51 -1.53
C SER A 162 -17.91 20.32 -1.73
N ALA A 163 -18.47 19.15 -2.08
CA ALA A 163 -17.68 17.97 -2.39
C ALA A 163 -16.64 18.21 -3.51
N LYS A 164 -16.99 19.06 -4.49
CA LYS A 164 -16.10 19.45 -5.58
C LYS A 164 -14.87 20.21 -5.06
N GLU A 165 -15.05 21.16 -4.15
CA GLU A 165 -13.94 21.90 -3.55
C GLU A 165 -13.05 21.00 -2.69
N LYS A 166 -13.66 20.09 -1.89
CA LYS A 166 -12.90 19.12 -1.11
C LYS A 166 -11.99 18.27 -2.00
N HIS A 167 -12.51 17.76 -3.11
CA HIS A 167 -11.71 16.99 -4.07
C HIS A 167 -10.67 17.84 -4.81
N ALA A 168 -10.96 19.12 -5.07
CA ALA A 168 -9.99 20.02 -5.69
C ALA A 168 -8.73 20.20 -4.84
N TRP A 169 -8.88 20.34 -3.52
CA TRP A 169 -7.74 20.37 -2.59
C TRP A 169 -6.90 19.09 -2.66
N PHE A 170 -7.51 17.92 -2.54
CA PHE A 170 -6.77 16.66 -2.70
C PHE A 170 -6.11 16.51 -4.08
N ASN A 171 -6.75 16.99 -5.16
CA ASN A 171 -6.16 16.95 -6.50
C ASN A 171 -4.92 17.85 -6.60
N LYS A 172 -4.93 19.04 -6.00
CA LYS A 172 -3.78 19.94 -5.93
C LYS A 172 -2.59 19.25 -5.24
N TYR A 173 -2.82 18.62 -4.10
CA TYR A 173 -1.77 17.94 -3.34
C TYR A 173 -1.30 16.63 -3.98
N LYS A 174 -2.19 15.87 -4.63
CA LYS A 174 -1.77 14.74 -5.49
C LYS A 174 -0.85 15.19 -6.62
N GLY A 175 -1.09 16.37 -7.20
CA GLY A 175 -0.17 16.98 -8.16
C GLY A 175 1.20 17.30 -7.56
N ARG A 176 1.23 17.86 -6.34
CA ARG A 176 2.48 18.11 -5.59
C ARG A 176 3.25 16.82 -5.30
N ILE A 177 2.56 15.78 -4.82
CA ILE A 177 3.12 14.44 -4.59
C ILE A 177 3.67 13.86 -5.89
N ALA A 178 2.92 13.98 -7.00
CA ALA A 178 3.35 13.47 -8.30
C ALA A 178 4.65 14.15 -8.78
N ASN A 179 4.76 15.47 -8.62
CA ASN A 179 5.98 16.20 -8.96
C ASN A 179 7.16 15.79 -8.06
N ALA A 180 6.93 15.63 -6.76
CA ALA A 180 7.96 15.18 -5.83
C ALA A 180 8.47 13.78 -6.18
N LEU A 181 7.58 12.82 -6.46
CA LEU A 181 7.97 11.46 -6.87
C LEU A 181 8.64 11.45 -8.24
N ALA A 182 8.17 12.25 -9.20
CA ALA A 182 8.83 12.39 -10.51
C ALA A 182 10.28 12.88 -10.37
N SER A 183 10.55 13.81 -9.46
CA SER A 183 11.92 14.28 -9.18
C SER A 183 12.84 13.20 -8.60
N LYS A 184 12.27 12.15 -7.99
CA LYS A 184 12.97 10.96 -7.49
C LYS A 184 13.06 9.83 -8.53
N GLY A 185 12.63 10.08 -9.76
CA GLY A 185 12.72 9.13 -10.88
C GLY A 185 11.51 8.21 -11.05
N TYR A 186 10.43 8.42 -10.31
CA TYR A 186 9.20 7.65 -10.50
C TYR A 186 8.46 8.07 -11.77
N ASN A 187 8.01 7.08 -12.55
CA ASN A 187 7.00 7.27 -13.59
C ASN A 187 5.64 6.81 -13.06
N LEU A 188 4.89 7.73 -12.43
CA LEU A 188 3.61 7.38 -11.80
C LEU A 188 2.53 6.91 -12.79
N LYS A 189 2.62 7.32 -14.05
CA LYS A 189 1.71 6.81 -15.09
C LYS A 189 1.96 5.32 -15.30
N GLU A 190 3.22 4.94 -15.52
CA GLU A 190 3.61 3.54 -15.69
C GLU A 190 3.34 2.72 -14.43
N GLU A 191 3.69 3.22 -13.24
CA GLU A 191 3.42 2.52 -11.99
C GLU A 191 1.91 2.33 -11.75
N GLY A 192 1.08 3.30 -12.15
CA GLY A 192 -0.37 3.20 -12.13
C GLY A 192 -0.93 2.14 -13.09
N GLU A 193 -0.42 2.09 -14.32
CA GLU A 193 -0.78 1.07 -15.33
C GLU A 193 -0.39 -0.33 -14.83
N ARG A 194 0.83 -0.48 -14.32
CA ARG A 194 1.35 -1.74 -13.75
C ARG A 194 0.56 -2.18 -12.52
N TRP A 195 0.14 -1.24 -11.67
CA TRP A 195 -0.71 -1.55 -10.53
C TRP A 195 -2.13 -1.94 -10.95
N ALA A 196 -2.69 -1.33 -12.00
CA ALA A 196 -3.97 -1.74 -12.56
C ALA A 196 -3.92 -3.19 -13.07
N GLU A 197 -2.83 -3.59 -13.75
CA GLU A 197 -2.60 -4.99 -14.12
C GLU A 197 -2.58 -5.93 -12.89
N ARG A 198 -1.89 -5.53 -11.81
CA ARG A 198 -1.85 -6.32 -10.56
C ARG A 198 -3.21 -6.44 -9.87
N ARG A 199 -4.16 -5.54 -10.16
CA ARG A 199 -5.52 -5.56 -9.60
C ARG A 199 -6.51 -6.37 -10.42
N ASP A 200 -6.18 -6.70 -11.67
CA ASP A 200 -7.02 -7.58 -12.49
C ASP A 200 -6.79 -9.05 -12.11
N LEU A 201 -7.44 -9.48 -11.02
CA LEU A 201 -7.34 -10.84 -10.49
C LEU A 201 -7.85 -11.93 -11.45
N LYS A 202 -8.52 -11.56 -12.55
CA LYS A 202 -9.01 -12.49 -13.58
C LYS A 202 -7.99 -12.73 -14.69
N SER A 203 -6.93 -11.95 -14.74
CA SER A 203 -5.87 -12.08 -15.74
C SER A 203 -5.14 -13.42 -15.60
N SER A 204 -4.80 -14.03 -16.73
CA SER A 204 -3.98 -15.24 -16.80
C SER A 204 -2.48 -14.97 -16.71
N ALA A 205 -2.08 -13.71 -16.52
CA ALA A 205 -0.68 -13.33 -16.37
C ALA A 205 -0.01 -14.11 -15.22
N THR A 206 1.24 -14.49 -15.42
CA THR A 206 2.00 -15.31 -14.46
C THR A 206 2.06 -14.66 -13.08
N PHE A 207 2.24 -13.33 -13.00
CA PHE A 207 2.29 -12.63 -11.71
C PHE A 207 0.96 -12.66 -10.94
N ILE A 208 -0.18 -12.75 -11.61
CA ILE A 208 -1.50 -12.92 -10.97
C ILE A 208 -1.71 -14.35 -10.53
N THR A 209 -1.49 -15.30 -11.43
CA THR A 209 -1.75 -16.73 -11.15
C THR A 209 -0.80 -17.29 -10.10
N ALA A 210 0.49 -16.91 -10.14
CA ALA A 210 1.48 -17.34 -9.15
C ALA A 210 1.23 -16.73 -7.77
N SER A 211 0.96 -15.42 -7.68
CA SER A 211 0.64 -14.77 -6.40
C SER A 211 -0.64 -15.33 -5.80
N SER A 212 -1.70 -15.53 -6.61
CA SER A 212 -2.97 -16.11 -6.14
C SER A 212 -2.80 -17.54 -5.62
N ARG A 213 -2.02 -18.37 -6.30
CA ARG A 213 -1.72 -19.74 -5.84
C ARG A 213 -1.01 -19.74 -4.48
N ILE A 214 -0.06 -18.83 -4.29
CA ILE A 214 0.64 -18.69 -3.01
C ILE A 214 -0.35 -18.23 -1.94
N MET A 215 -1.16 -17.21 -2.21
CA MET A 215 -2.17 -16.70 -1.28
C MET A 215 -3.20 -17.75 -0.86
N GLN A 216 -3.53 -18.73 -1.69
CA GLN A 216 -4.40 -19.87 -1.31
C GLN A 216 -3.82 -20.76 -0.21
N LYS A 217 -2.51 -20.67 0.06
CA LYS A 217 -1.85 -21.38 1.16
C LYS A 217 -1.87 -20.61 2.47
N PHE A 218 -2.30 -19.35 2.45
CA PHE A 218 -2.39 -18.49 3.62
C PHE A 218 -3.79 -18.56 4.24
N ALA A 219 -3.81 -18.46 5.56
CA ALA A 219 -5.00 -18.14 6.35
C ALA A 219 -4.78 -16.77 7.02
N LEU A 220 -4.71 -15.69 6.22
CA LEU A 220 -4.65 -14.33 6.75
C LEU A 220 -6.08 -13.82 6.97
N SER A 221 -6.41 -13.45 8.20
CA SER A 221 -7.73 -12.91 8.56
C SER A 221 -7.87 -11.42 8.26
N ASP A 222 -6.76 -10.69 8.26
CA ASP A 222 -6.75 -9.26 7.94
C ASP A 222 -6.70 -9.06 6.41
N GLU A 223 -7.77 -8.49 5.85
CA GLU A 223 -7.92 -8.28 4.40
C GLU A 223 -6.86 -7.33 3.84
N TRP A 224 -6.44 -6.33 4.62
CA TRP A 224 -5.44 -5.36 4.19
C TRP A 224 -4.05 -5.99 4.15
N GLN A 225 -3.67 -6.71 5.20
CA GLN A 225 -2.45 -7.52 5.24
C GLN A 225 -2.42 -8.51 4.07
N ALA A 226 -3.54 -9.20 3.82
CA ALA A 226 -3.65 -10.14 2.70
C ALA A 226 -3.45 -9.44 1.34
N GLU A 227 -4.04 -8.27 1.13
CA GLU A 227 -3.86 -7.48 -0.09
C GLU A 227 -2.43 -6.96 -0.25
N GLN A 228 -1.77 -6.53 0.83
CA GLN A 228 -0.37 -6.12 0.81
C GLN A 228 0.55 -7.27 0.40
N VAL A 229 0.39 -8.45 1.02
CA VAL A 229 1.19 -9.65 0.70
C VAL A 229 0.94 -10.09 -0.75
N ARG A 230 -0.32 -10.19 -1.18
CA ARG A 230 -0.68 -10.55 -2.56
C ARG A 230 -0.06 -9.58 -3.57
N ASN A 231 -0.20 -8.28 -3.34
CA ASN A 231 0.32 -7.25 -4.24
C ASN A 231 1.85 -7.24 -4.28
N LEU A 232 2.54 -7.47 -3.15
CA LEU A 232 4.01 -7.63 -3.12
C LEU A 232 4.48 -8.82 -3.93
N LEU A 233 3.82 -9.98 -3.80
CA LEU A 233 4.13 -11.18 -4.58
C LEU A 233 3.89 -10.95 -6.08
N ALA A 234 2.75 -10.36 -6.45
CA ALA A 234 2.45 -10.03 -7.85
C ALA A 234 3.48 -9.02 -8.40
N PHE A 235 3.84 -8.00 -7.63
CA PHE A 235 4.85 -7.02 -8.01
C PHE A 235 6.23 -7.66 -8.21
N HIS A 236 6.61 -8.60 -7.35
CA HIS A 236 7.86 -9.34 -7.48
C HIS A 236 7.94 -10.08 -8.81
N TYR A 237 6.91 -10.89 -9.15
CA TYR A 237 6.87 -11.59 -10.43
C TYR A 237 6.85 -10.62 -11.63
N GLN A 238 6.12 -9.50 -11.54
CA GLN A 238 6.09 -8.48 -12.59
C GLN A 238 7.48 -7.83 -12.81
N LYS A 239 8.27 -7.64 -11.76
CA LYS A 239 9.65 -7.14 -11.86
C LYS A 239 10.62 -8.22 -12.36
N MET A 240 10.46 -9.48 -11.94
CA MET A 240 11.21 -10.60 -12.53
C MET A 240 11.00 -10.67 -14.05
N ASP A 241 9.75 -10.63 -14.50
CA ASP A 241 9.41 -10.66 -15.93
C ASP A 241 10.09 -9.54 -16.71
N ALA A 242 10.14 -8.32 -16.14
CA ALA A 242 10.85 -7.20 -16.74
C ALA A 242 12.37 -7.41 -16.80
N ILE A 243 12.99 -7.96 -15.74
CA ILE A 243 14.43 -8.26 -15.70
C ILE A 243 14.77 -9.32 -16.76
N TYR A 244 13.96 -10.37 -16.87
CA TYR A 244 14.15 -11.42 -17.87
C TYR A 244 13.92 -10.92 -19.30
N ALA A 245 12.93 -10.06 -19.53
CA ALA A 245 12.72 -9.42 -20.82
C ALA A 245 13.92 -8.55 -21.22
N HIS A 246 14.49 -7.80 -20.27
CA HIS A 246 15.70 -7.01 -20.50
C HIS A 246 16.91 -7.89 -20.84
N LYS A 247 17.16 -8.92 -20.04
CA LYS A 247 18.22 -9.92 -20.29
C LYS A 247 18.08 -10.52 -21.69
N LYS A 248 16.88 -10.98 -22.05
CA LYS A 248 16.60 -11.58 -23.36
C LYS A 248 16.89 -10.60 -24.49
N LYS A 249 16.47 -9.33 -24.35
CA LYS A 249 16.76 -8.28 -25.33
C LYS A 249 18.27 -8.09 -25.52
N GLN A 250 19.02 -7.93 -24.43
CA GLN A 250 20.49 -7.78 -24.49
C GLN A 250 21.18 -9.00 -25.11
N THR A 251 20.71 -10.22 -24.81
CA THR A 251 21.24 -11.45 -25.41
C THR A 251 20.96 -11.48 -26.92
N THR A 252 19.75 -11.13 -27.36
CA THR A 252 19.41 -11.06 -28.79
C THR A 252 20.26 -10.01 -29.52
N GLU A 253 20.45 -8.82 -28.94
CA GLU A 253 21.30 -7.78 -29.51
C GLU A 253 22.78 -8.22 -29.59
N MET A 254 23.28 -8.95 -28.59
CA MET A 254 24.61 -9.55 -28.61
C MET A 254 24.74 -10.61 -29.69
N ASP A 255 23.75 -11.50 -29.84
CA ASP A 255 23.76 -12.57 -30.85
C ASP A 255 23.67 -12.03 -32.28
N GLN A 256 23.01 -10.89 -32.48
CA GLN A 256 22.92 -10.19 -33.76
C GLN A 256 24.16 -9.34 -34.08
N ALA A 257 24.96 -9.02 -33.07
CA ALA A 257 26.21 -8.30 -33.28
C ALA A 257 27.27 -9.26 -33.84
N SER A 258 27.98 -8.85 -34.89
CA SER A 258 29.11 -9.59 -35.46
C SER A 258 30.35 -9.51 -34.56
N LEU A 259 30.26 -10.08 -33.36
CA LEU A 259 31.33 -10.13 -32.35
C LEU A 259 32.18 -11.39 -32.53
N GLY A 260 33.47 -11.30 -32.20
CA GLY A 260 34.30 -12.50 -32.04
C GLY A 260 33.96 -13.28 -30.77
N ASP A 261 34.29 -14.57 -30.73
CA ASP A 261 33.88 -15.50 -29.65
C ASP A 261 34.25 -15.01 -28.24
N ALA A 262 35.47 -14.51 -28.04
CA ALA A 262 35.93 -14.02 -26.74
C ALA A 262 35.12 -12.80 -26.24
N GLU A 263 34.76 -11.88 -27.14
CA GLU A 263 33.95 -10.71 -26.79
C GLU A 263 32.49 -11.11 -26.54
N LYS A 264 31.99 -12.09 -27.29
CA LYS A 264 30.66 -12.66 -27.08
C LYS A 264 30.56 -13.33 -25.70
N GLU A 265 31.55 -14.13 -25.31
CA GLU A 265 31.61 -14.76 -23.99
C GLU A 265 31.63 -13.72 -22.87
N LYS A 266 32.52 -12.72 -22.97
CA LYS A 266 32.60 -11.62 -22.00
C LYS A 266 31.27 -10.88 -21.84
N ARG A 267 30.58 -10.61 -22.94
CA ARG A 267 29.27 -9.93 -22.93
C ARG A 267 28.18 -10.83 -22.34
N ALA A 268 28.19 -12.12 -22.63
CA ALA A 268 27.26 -13.09 -22.06
C ALA A 268 27.40 -13.18 -20.52
N VAL A 269 28.63 -13.22 -20.01
CA VAL A 269 28.91 -13.19 -18.56
C VAL A 269 28.35 -11.91 -17.94
N LYS A 270 28.64 -10.75 -18.54
CA LYS A 270 28.15 -9.45 -18.03
C LYS A 270 26.61 -9.39 -17.98
N ILE A 271 25.93 -9.81 -19.05
CA ILE A 271 24.46 -9.88 -19.10
C ILE A 271 23.91 -10.79 -17.99
N TRP A 272 24.57 -11.92 -17.75
CA TRP A 272 24.19 -12.84 -16.68
C TRP A 272 24.39 -12.22 -15.28
N GLU A 273 25.53 -11.59 -15.03
CA GLU A 273 25.85 -10.95 -13.74
C GLU A 273 24.89 -9.80 -13.42
N GLU A 274 24.61 -8.93 -14.39
CA GLU A 274 23.66 -7.82 -14.26
C GLU A 274 22.24 -8.35 -13.93
N SER A 275 21.77 -9.34 -14.70
CA SER A 275 20.46 -9.94 -14.45
C SER A 275 20.39 -10.65 -13.10
N LYS A 276 21.44 -11.37 -12.70
CA LYS A 276 21.50 -12.05 -11.40
C LYS A 276 21.43 -11.04 -10.27
N SER A 277 22.24 -9.99 -10.31
CA SER A 277 22.26 -8.93 -9.31
C SER A 277 20.90 -8.24 -9.17
N ALA A 278 20.23 -7.96 -10.29
CA ALA A 278 18.88 -7.39 -10.28
C ALA A 278 17.83 -8.33 -9.65
N LEU A 279 17.91 -9.64 -9.94
CA LEU A 279 17.01 -10.64 -9.35
C LEU A 279 17.25 -10.80 -7.85
N ASP A 280 18.51 -10.88 -7.42
CA ASP A 280 18.89 -10.92 -5.99
C ASP A 280 18.36 -9.69 -5.25
N MET A 281 18.57 -8.48 -5.79
CA MET A 281 18.05 -7.25 -5.19
C MET A 281 16.51 -7.26 -5.11
N GLN A 282 15.83 -7.76 -6.13
CA GLN A 282 14.38 -7.84 -6.18
C GLN A 282 13.82 -8.86 -5.17
N ARG A 283 14.50 -9.99 -4.98
CA ARG A 283 14.18 -11.00 -3.96
C ARG A 283 14.36 -10.43 -2.56
N ASP A 284 15.50 -9.79 -2.29
CA ASP A 284 15.82 -9.27 -0.96
C ASP A 284 14.85 -8.15 -0.57
N LYS A 285 14.48 -7.27 -1.50
CA LYS A 285 13.45 -6.25 -1.28
C LYS A 285 12.06 -6.85 -1.02
N LEU A 286 11.69 -7.93 -1.71
CA LEU A 286 10.43 -8.63 -1.45
C LEU A 286 10.39 -9.12 -0.01
N PHE A 287 11.38 -9.91 0.42
CA PHE A 287 11.34 -10.50 1.76
C PHE A 287 11.45 -9.44 2.85
N LYS A 288 12.29 -8.42 2.69
CA LYS A 288 12.32 -7.27 3.63
C LYS A 288 10.94 -6.60 3.81
N LYS A 289 10.12 -6.54 2.76
CA LYS A 289 8.77 -5.97 2.84
C LYS A 289 7.72 -6.96 3.33
N LEU A 290 7.97 -8.27 3.23
CA LEU A 290 7.12 -9.31 3.79
C LEU A 290 7.38 -9.55 5.28
N ASP A 291 8.62 -9.36 5.77
CA ASP A 291 9.00 -9.57 7.17
C ASP A 291 8.08 -8.88 8.20
N PRO A 292 7.68 -7.60 8.04
CA PRO A 292 6.73 -6.98 8.99
C PRO A 292 5.29 -7.44 8.81
N LEU A 293 4.98 -8.19 7.74
CA LEU A 293 3.62 -8.64 7.40
C LEU A 293 3.40 -10.13 7.69
N LEU A 294 4.44 -10.93 7.88
CA LEU A 294 4.35 -12.38 8.00
C LEU A 294 5.29 -12.88 9.10
N SER A 295 4.89 -13.95 9.78
CA SER A 295 5.78 -14.71 10.66
C SER A 295 6.89 -15.43 9.87
N ASP A 296 7.97 -15.83 10.55
CA ASP A 296 9.07 -16.58 9.93
C ASP A 296 8.58 -17.87 9.23
N GLU A 297 7.63 -18.57 9.84
CA GLU A 297 7.01 -19.79 9.29
C GLU A 297 6.23 -19.50 8.00
N GLN A 298 5.52 -18.37 7.96
CA GLN A 298 4.80 -17.89 6.78
C GLN A 298 5.77 -17.45 5.68
N ILE A 299 6.90 -16.83 6.02
CA ILE A 299 7.96 -16.49 5.05
C ILE A 299 8.55 -17.77 4.44
N GLU A 300 8.84 -18.78 5.25
CA GLU A 300 9.32 -20.07 4.78
C GLU A 300 8.31 -20.76 3.84
N LEU A 301 7.01 -20.66 4.16
CA LEU A 301 5.93 -21.12 3.28
C LEU A 301 5.93 -20.37 1.94
N VAL A 302 6.07 -19.04 1.92
CA VAL A 302 6.20 -18.27 0.67
C VAL A 302 7.35 -18.83 -0.16
N LYS A 303 8.54 -18.99 0.44
CA LYS A 303 9.72 -19.48 -0.26
C LYS A 303 9.50 -20.88 -0.85
N ASN A 304 8.87 -21.76 -0.08
CA ASN A 304 8.56 -23.12 -0.52
C ASN A 304 7.57 -23.11 -1.71
N GLU A 305 6.49 -22.33 -1.64
CA GLU A 305 5.49 -22.27 -2.70
C GLU A 305 6.00 -21.59 -3.98
N MET A 306 6.82 -20.53 -3.85
CA MET A 306 7.52 -19.91 -4.98
C MET A 306 8.46 -20.88 -5.69
N THR A 307 9.03 -21.84 -4.95
CA THR A 307 9.95 -22.86 -5.46
C THR A 307 9.29 -24.24 -5.68
N HIS A 308 7.95 -24.30 -5.70
CA HIS A 308 7.16 -25.51 -5.98
C HIS A 308 7.47 -26.68 -5.03
N ASN A 309 7.71 -26.35 -3.76
CA ASN A 309 8.04 -27.27 -2.67
C ASN A 309 9.29 -28.10 -2.97
N GLY A 310 10.24 -27.57 -3.75
CA GLY A 310 11.48 -28.27 -4.10
C GLY A 310 12.32 -28.64 -2.88
N PHE A 311 12.38 -27.76 -1.87
CA PHE A 311 13.04 -28.04 -0.59
C PHE A 311 12.46 -29.29 0.09
N GLN A 312 11.14 -29.30 0.32
CA GLN A 312 10.49 -30.41 1.02
C GLN A 312 10.60 -31.72 0.22
N LYS A 313 10.44 -31.67 -1.11
CA LYS A 313 10.55 -32.85 -1.96
C LYS A 313 11.93 -33.50 -1.88
N GLU A 314 13.00 -32.71 -1.91
CA GLU A 314 14.36 -33.27 -1.82
C GLU A 314 14.69 -33.71 -0.39
N LEU A 315 14.21 -33.00 0.63
CA LEU A 315 14.41 -33.41 2.03
C LEU A 315 13.75 -34.78 2.29
N THR A 316 12.48 -34.93 1.92
CA THR A 316 11.77 -36.22 2.04
C THR A 316 12.47 -37.32 1.23
N ARG A 317 13.04 -36.99 0.06
CA ARG A 317 13.82 -37.97 -0.70
C ARG A 317 15.08 -38.43 0.06
N PHE A 318 15.78 -37.55 0.75
CA PHE A 318 16.93 -37.93 1.58
C PHE A 318 16.50 -38.79 2.78
N GLU A 319 15.42 -38.41 3.46
CA GLU A 319 14.86 -39.17 4.59
C GLU A 319 14.41 -40.58 4.18
N GLU A 320 13.79 -40.74 3.00
CA GLU A 320 13.42 -42.04 2.47
C GLU A 320 14.63 -42.90 2.06
N LEU A 321 15.64 -42.27 1.45
CA LEU A 321 16.84 -42.94 0.97
C LEU A 321 17.70 -43.43 2.13
N LEU A 322 17.85 -42.59 3.16
CA LEU A 322 18.72 -42.81 4.31
C LEU A 322 17.92 -42.57 5.60
N PRO A 323 17.13 -43.56 6.06
CA PRO A 323 16.29 -43.42 7.24
C PRO A 323 17.08 -43.24 8.54
N ASP A 324 18.34 -43.69 8.57
CA ASP A 324 19.22 -43.66 9.74
C ASP A 324 20.12 -42.41 9.80
N LEU A 325 19.82 -41.36 9.01
CA LEU A 325 20.55 -40.08 9.09
C LEU A 325 20.52 -39.53 10.52
N ASN A 326 21.68 -39.12 11.02
CA ASN A 326 21.75 -38.44 12.31
C ASN A 326 21.37 -36.95 12.17
N GLU A 327 21.15 -36.28 13.30
CA GLU A 327 20.69 -34.89 13.30
C GLU A 327 21.71 -33.89 12.74
N GLU A 328 23.02 -34.12 12.95
CA GLU A 328 24.06 -33.24 12.39
C GLU A 328 24.09 -33.31 10.86
N GLU A 329 23.97 -34.51 10.30
CA GLU A 329 23.92 -34.73 8.86
C GLU A 329 22.65 -34.14 8.24
N LYS A 330 21.49 -34.29 8.91
CA LYS A 330 20.23 -33.66 8.48
C LYS A 330 20.36 -32.15 8.42
N VAL A 331 20.99 -31.52 9.41
CA VAL A 331 21.23 -30.06 9.41
C VAL A 331 22.03 -29.65 8.17
N VAL A 332 23.13 -30.34 7.85
CA VAL A 332 23.94 -30.01 6.66
C VAL A 332 23.16 -30.19 5.36
N ILE A 333 22.35 -31.25 5.24
CA ILE A 333 21.47 -31.45 4.07
C ILE A 333 20.47 -30.29 3.97
N ILE A 334 19.82 -29.92 5.08
CA ILE A 334 18.86 -28.81 5.15
C ILE A 334 19.52 -27.50 4.72
N GLU A 335 20.75 -27.22 5.15
CA GLU A 335 21.51 -26.03 4.73
C GLU A 335 21.72 -26.00 3.21
N TYR A 336 22.18 -27.10 2.61
CA TYR A 336 22.32 -27.17 1.16
C TYR A 336 21.00 -27.01 0.42
N LEU A 337 19.91 -27.59 0.92
CA LEU A 337 18.60 -27.45 0.30
C LEU A 337 18.03 -26.04 0.47
N LYS A 338 18.30 -25.36 1.58
CA LYS A 338 17.97 -23.94 1.79
C LYS A 338 18.76 -23.07 0.82
N GLU A 339 20.08 -23.26 0.68
CA GLU A 339 20.89 -22.57 -0.34
C GLU A 339 20.33 -22.81 -1.75
N ALA A 340 19.91 -24.04 -2.07
CA ALA A 340 19.28 -24.36 -3.36
C ALA A 340 17.99 -23.56 -3.57
N ARG A 341 17.14 -23.47 -2.54
CA ARG A 341 15.88 -22.74 -2.56
C ARG A 341 16.11 -21.24 -2.79
N GLU A 342 17.08 -20.63 -2.10
CA GLU A 342 17.41 -19.20 -2.28
C GLU A 342 17.84 -18.87 -3.72
N ASN A 343 18.52 -19.79 -4.39
CA ASN A 343 18.86 -19.66 -5.81
C ASN A 343 17.64 -19.93 -6.73
N ALA A 344 16.79 -20.90 -6.36
CA ALA A 344 15.59 -21.25 -7.12
C ALA A 344 14.48 -20.18 -7.05
N LEU A 345 14.49 -19.28 -6.06
CA LEU A 345 13.58 -18.14 -6.00
C LEU A 345 13.78 -17.17 -7.16
N ASN A 346 14.99 -17.08 -7.69
CA ASN A 346 15.35 -16.13 -8.74
C ASN A 346 15.05 -16.62 -10.16
N VAL A 347 14.49 -17.82 -10.35
CA VAL A 347 14.29 -18.41 -11.68
C VAL A 347 12.82 -18.55 -12.08
N GLN A 348 12.52 -18.33 -13.36
CA GLN A 348 11.15 -18.33 -13.88
C GLN A 348 10.59 -19.74 -14.06
N THR A 349 11.39 -20.67 -14.60
CA THR A 349 10.88 -21.97 -15.03
C THR A 349 11.06 -23.06 -13.98
N ASN A 350 10.14 -24.04 -13.97
CA ASN A 350 10.29 -25.23 -13.13
C ASN A 350 11.54 -26.04 -13.47
N LYS A 351 11.96 -26.02 -14.74
CA LYS A 351 13.19 -26.69 -15.18
C LYS A 351 14.41 -26.10 -14.47
N GLU A 352 14.54 -24.78 -14.46
CA GLU A 352 15.64 -24.09 -13.77
C GLU A 352 15.58 -24.28 -12.25
N ARG A 353 14.38 -24.23 -11.65
CA ARG A 353 14.20 -24.53 -10.22
C ARG A 353 14.76 -25.92 -9.88
N ASN A 354 14.36 -26.93 -10.66
CA ASN A 354 14.82 -28.30 -10.46
C ASN A 354 16.33 -28.46 -10.69
N GLN A 355 16.93 -27.69 -11.61
CA GLN A 355 18.39 -27.69 -11.81
C GLN A 355 19.14 -27.20 -10.58
N TRP A 356 18.64 -26.16 -9.91
CA TRP A 356 19.22 -25.69 -8.65
C TRP A 356 19.14 -26.77 -7.57
N PHE A 357 17.98 -27.36 -7.33
CA PHE A 357 17.85 -28.46 -6.37
C PHE A 357 18.73 -29.67 -6.73
N ALA A 358 18.84 -30.04 -8.01
CA ALA A 358 19.71 -31.11 -8.45
C ALA A 358 21.21 -30.84 -8.17
N LYS A 359 21.66 -29.60 -8.39
CA LYS A 359 23.05 -29.18 -8.11
C LYS A 359 23.39 -29.34 -6.62
N TYR A 360 22.51 -28.87 -5.75
CA TYR A 360 22.73 -28.91 -4.31
C TYR A 360 22.50 -30.29 -3.70
N ARG A 361 21.56 -31.08 -4.25
CA ARG A 361 21.49 -32.51 -3.98
C ARG A 361 22.82 -33.21 -4.29
N GLY A 362 23.48 -32.86 -5.40
CA GLY A 362 24.82 -33.37 -5.72
C GLY A 362 25.85 -33.04 -4.63
N ARG A 363 25.80 -31.82 -4.07
CA ARG A 363 26.66 -31.42 -2.93
C ARG A 363 26.37 -32.25 -1.67
N ALA A 364 25.09 -32.43 -1.34
CA ALA A 364 24.65 -33.26 -0.21
C ALA A 364 25.09 -34.72 -0.39
N ASN A 365 24.92 -35.30 -1.58
CA ASN A 365 25.40 -36.65 -1.90
C ASN A 365 26.91 -36.77 -1.70
N ASN A 366 27.69 -35.81 -2.20
CA ASN A 366 29.15 -35.82 -2.02
C ASN A 366 29.55 -35.70 -0.54
N TYR A 367 28.80 -34.95 0.26
CA TYR A 367 29.01 -34.87 1.71
C TYR A 367 28.72 -36.23 2.39
N LEU A 368 27.57 -36.84 2.09
CA LEU A 368 27.16 -38.12 2.66
C LEU A 368 28.12 -39.26 2.29
N SER A 369 28.59 -39.32 1.05
CA SER A 369 29.62 -40.30 0.67
C SER A 369 30.92 -40.14 1.46
N LYS A 370 31.26 -38.91 1.89
CA LYS A 370 32.41 -38.68 2.78
C LYS A 370 32.15 -39.09 4.22
N GLN A 371 30.89 -39.09 4.67
CA GLN A 371 30.48 -39.64 5.97
C GLN A 371 30.39 -41.17 5.97
N GLY A 372 30.63 -41.82 4.82
CA GLY A 372 30.69 -43.28 4.70
C GLY A 372 29.40 -43.93 4.17
N TYR A 373 28.41 -43.14 3.76
CA TYR A 373 27.19 -43.68 3.14
C TYR A 373 27.46 -44.24 1.73
N ASP A 374 27.05 -45.48 1.50
CA ASP A 374 26.95 -46.07 0.15
C ASP A 374 25.57 -45.72 -0.45
N LEU A 375 25.52 -44.62 -1.19
CA LEU A 375 24.28 -44.12 -1.79
C LEU A 375 23.72 -45.04 -2.88
N ARG A 376 24.57 -45.86 -3.51
CA ARG A 376 24.12 -46.83 -4.51
C ARG A 376 23.36 -47.95 -3.81
N LYS A 377 23.95 -48.54 -2.78
CA LYS A 377 23.30 -49.56 -1.97
C LYS A 377 22.00 -49.03 -1.33
N ALA A 378 22.03 -47.82 -0.78
CA ALA A 378 20.83 -47.18 -0.22
C ALA A 378 19.69 -47.04 -1.25
N THR A 379 20.02 -46.79 -2.52
CA THR A 379 19.05 -46.73 -3.62
C THR A 379 18.47 -48.11 -3.91
N GLU A 380 19.31 -49.15 -4.00
CA GLU A 380 18.89 -50.54 -4.19
C GLU A 380 17.95 -50.99 -3.05
N ASP A 381 18.34 -50.72 -1.79
CA ASP A 381 17.54 -51.03 -0.61
C ASP A 381 16.17 -50.30 -0.62
N LEU A 382 16.12 -49.03 -1.06
CA LEU A 382 14.87 -48.27 -1.17
C LEU A 382 13.95 -48.85 -2.25
N GLU A 383 14.49 -49.26 -3.40
CA GLU A 383 13.71 -49.90 -4.46
C GLU A 383 13.08 -51.21 -3.99
N ASP A 384 13.83 -52.02 -3.23
CA ASP A 384 13.33 -53.27 -2.68
C ASP A 384 12.26 -53.04 -1.60
N ARG A 385 12.44 -52.04 -0.72
CA ARG A 385 11.39 -51.59 0.22
C ARG A 385 10.12 -51.22 -0.54
N ARG A 386 10.21 -50.44 -1.62
CA ARG A 386 9.05 -50.01 -2.42
C ARG A 386 8.36 -51.18 -3.12
N LYS A 387 9.11 -52.15 -3.67
CA LYS A 387 8.54 -53.36 -4.28
C LYS A 387 7.76 -54.21 -3.25
N SER A 388 8.28 -54.31 -2.03
CA SER A 388 7.62 -55.07 -0.95
C SER A 388 6.34 -54.43 -0.41
N MET A 389 6.09 -53.15 -0.73
CA MET A 389 4.90 -52.39 -0.32
C MET A 389 3.76 -52.39 -1.35
N ILE A 390 3.98 -52.94 -2.55
CA ILE A 390 2.94 -53.06 -3.59
C ILE A 390 2.24 -54.42 -3.39
N PRO A 391 0.92 -54.45 -3.11
CA PRO A 391 0.17 -55.69 -2.87
C PRO A 391 0.20 -56.69 -4.02
#